data_AF-A0A6M0IZ26-F1
#
_entry.id   AF-A0A6M0IZ26-F1
#
_cell.length_a   1.000
_cell.length_b   1.000
_cell.length_c   1.000
_cell.angle_alpha   90.00
_cell.angle_beta   90.00
_cell.angle_gamma   90.00
#
_symmetry.space_group_name_H-M   'P 1'
#
loop_
_entity.id
_entity.type
_entity.pdbx_description
1 polymer ?
#
loop_
_entity_poly.entity_id
_entity_poly.type
_entity_poly.pdbx_seq_one_letter_code
_entity_poly.pdbx_strand_id
1 'polypeptide(L)'
;MSSSNSKSSDKSFAYREFGNDNSAATERPIPELPPQQQNLKVQASRKGRKGKTVTVISGFQAKPETLADLVKQLKTQCGTGGTLKDNEIEIQGEHKQKIVEILTKLGYKAKISGG
;
A
#
# COMPACT_ATOMS: atom_id res chain seq x y z
N MET A 1 -3.09 -54.29 17.66
CA MET A 1 -4.06 -53.46 18.40
C MET A 1 -3.29 -52.58 19.36
N SER A 2 -3.56 -51.27 19.30
CA SER A 2 -3.35 -50.24 20.34
C SER A 2 -1.90 -50.01 20.83
N SER A 3 -1.20 -48.98 20.40
CA SER A 3 -1.36 -47.54 20.69
C SER A 3 -0.33 -47.08 21.72
N SER A 4 0.66 -46.35 21.21
CA SER A 4 1.58 -45.50 21.94
C SER A 4 0.85 -44.48 22.81
N ASN A 5 1.32 -44.26 24.03
CA ASN A 5 1.03 -43.02 24.76
C ASN A 5 2.21 -42.67 25.69
N SER A 6 3.08 -41.79 25.21
CA SER A 6 4.07 -41.09 26.01
C SER A 6 3.48 -39.74 26.42
N LYS A 7 3.29 -39.55 27.72
CA LYS A 7 2.97 -38.30 28.42
C LYS A 7 3.68 -38.42 29.77
N SER A 8 4.23 -37.40 30.41
CA SER A 8 4.48 -36.00 30.11
C SER A 8 5.23 -35.56 31.38
N SER A 9 6.49 -35.16 31.27
CA SER A 9 7.25 -34.67 32.43
C SER A 9 7.38 -33.15 32.35
N ASP A 10 6.57 -32.51 33.19
CA ASP A 10 6.92 -31.39 34.07
C ASP A 10 7.92 -30.35 33.54
N LYS A 11 7.40 -29.16 33.21
CA LYS A 11 8.22 -27.94 33.16
C LYS A 11 7.42 -26.71 33.57
N SER A 12 7.38 -26.52 34.89
CA SER A 12 7.55 -25.24 35.59
C SER A 12 7.04 -23.96 34.91
N PHE A 13 5.86 -23.53 35.36
CA PHE A 13 5.35 -22.17 35.17
C PHE A 13 6.15 -21.19 36.05
N ALA A 14 7.00 -20.38 35.44
CA ALA A 14 7.57 -19.19 36.07
C ALA A 14 6.89 -17.95 35.48
N TYR A 15 5.90 -17.42 36.21
CA TYR A 15 5.33 -16.10 35.94
C TYR A 15 6.24 -15.04 36.55
N ARG A 16 6.69 -14.07 35.75
CA ARG A 16 7.36 -12.86 36.23
C ARG A 16 6.74 -11.64 35.58
N GLU A 17 6.21 -10.80 36.46
CA GLU A 17 5.36 -9.65 36.20
C GLU A 17 6.20 -8.35 36.14
N PHE A 18 5.62 -7.33 35.50
CA PHE A 18 5.99 -5.90 35.47
C PHE A 18 7.00 -5.40 34.41
N GLY A 19 6.47 -4.62 33.46
CA GLY A 19 7.18 -3.47 32.87
C GLY A 19 7.18 -3.37 31.35
N ASN A 20 6.10 -2.85 30.75
CA ASN A 20 6.08 -1.54 30.07
C ASN A 20 4.78 -1.37 29.26
N ASP A 21 4.02 -0.32 29.59
CA ASP A 21 2.81 0.09 28.88
C ASP A 21 3.16 0.86 27.59
N ASN A 22 2.26 0.75 26.60
CA ASN A 22 2.08 1.57 25.39
C ASN A 22 2.95 1.23 24.16
N SER A 23 2.46 0.95 22.96
CA SER A 23 1.11 0.72 22.41
C SER A 23 1.31 0.04 21.04
N ALA A 24 1.51 -1.29 21.01
CA ALA A 24 1.44 -2.05 19.76
C ALA A 24 -0.03 -2.41 19.43
N ALA A 25 -0.93 -1.45 19.66
CA ALA A 25 -2.37 -1.64 19.50
C ALA A 25 -2.74 -1.58 18.01
N THR A 26 -2.72 -2.75 17.37
CA THR A 26 -3.60 -3.11 16.25
C THR A 26 -3.36 -2.38 14.91
N GLU A 27 -2.14 -2.36 14.37
CA GLU A 27 -2.02 -2.31 12.91
C GLU A 27 -2.50 -3.67 12.37
N ARG A 28 -3.78 -3.75 12.02
CA ARG A 28 -4.30 -4.87 11.23
C ARG A 28 -3.46 -4.87 9.95
N PRO A 29 -2.71 -5.94 9.63
CA PRO A 29 -1.97 -5.98 8.38
C PRO A 29 -2.99 -5.81 7.27
N ILE A 30 -2.89 -4.72 6.50
CA ILE A 30 -3.68 -4.56 5.28
C ILE A 30 -3.23 -5.72 4.39
N PRO A 31 -4.10 -6.70 4.09
CA PRO A 31 -3.72 -7.81 3.24
C PRO A 31 -3.32 -7.23 1.89
N GLU A 32 -2.06 -7.41 1.52
CA GLU A 32 -1.50 -6.92 0.28
C GLU A 32 -2.04 -7.77 -0.86
N LEU A 33 -2.89 -7.18 -1.69
CA LEU A 33 -3.39 -7.87 -2.87
C LEU A 33 -2.33 -7.85 -3.98
N PRO A 34 -2.22 -8.91 -4.77
CA PRO A 34 -1.35 -8.90 -5.94
C PRO A 34 -1.81 -7.79 -6.93
N PRO A 35 -0.88 -7.15 -7.66
CA PRO A 35 -1.18 -6.04 -8.57
C PRO A 35 -2.36 -6.31 -9.52
N GLN A 36 -2.47 -7.53 -10.02
CA GLN A 36 -3.48 -7.95 -11.01
C GLN A 36 -4.91 -7.97 -10.47
N GLN A 37 -5.07 -8.01 -9.13
CA GLN A 37 -6.35 -7.98 -8.45
C GLN A 37 -6.76 -6.56 -8.02
N GLN A 38 -5.84 -5.59 -8.09
CA GLN A 38 -6.10 -4.22 -7.69
C GLN A 38 -6.62 -3.39 -8.87
N ASN A 39 -7.77 -2.72 -8.67
CA ASN A 39 -8.38 -1.83 -9.66
C ASN A 39 -8.08 -0.37 -9.30
N LEU A 40 -7.03 0.18 -9.92
CA LEU A 40 -6.56 1.53 -9.67
C LEU A 40 -7.32 2.55 -10.52
N LYS A 41 -7.59 3.72 -9.94
CA LYS A 41 -8.21 4.86 -10.64
C LYS A 41 -7.19 5.99 -10.74
N VAL A 42 -7.01 6.51 -11.94
CA VAL A 42 -6.06 7.58 -12.25
C VAL A 42 -6.83 8.82 -12.69
N GLN A 43 -6.82 9.88 -11.89
CA GLN A 43 -7.60 11.09 -12.13
C GLN A 43 -6.72 12.34 -12.16
N ALA A 44 -6.96 13.25 -13.10
CA ALA A 44 -6.38 14.59 -13.02
C ALA A 44 -7.26 15.49 -12.13
N SER A 45 -6.64 16.22 -11.21
CA SER A 45 -7.31 17.18 -10.35
C SER A 45 -6.59 18.54 -10.39
N ARG A 46 -7.37 19.60 -10.58
CA ARG A 46 -6.91 21.01 -10.54
C ARG A 46 -7.50 21.79 -9.36
N LYS A 47 -8.51 21.22 -8.68
CA LYS A 47 -9.29 21.89 -7.64
C LYS A 47 -8.40 22.26 -6.44
N GLY A 48 -8.42 23.53 -6.05
CA GLY A 48 -7.67 24.02 -4.88
C GLY A 48 -6.15 24.12 -5.07
N ARG A 49 -5.63 23.95 -6.30
CA ARG A 49 -4.17 23.91 -6.55
C ARG A 49 -3.63 25.09 -7.35
N LYS A 50 -4.28 26.26 -7.25
CA LYS A 50 -3.85 27.53 -7.89
C LYS A 50 -3.53 27.37 -9.38
N GLY A 51 -4.36 26.63 -10.11
CA GLY A 51 -4.19 26.37 -11.53
C GLY A 51 -3.24 25.21 -11.90
N LYS A 52 -2.52 24.62 -10.93
CA LYS A 52 -1.66 23.45 -11.17
C LYS A 52 -2.49 22.18 -11.26
N THR A 53 -2.24 21.38 -12.28
CA THR A 53 -2.81 20.04 -12.43
C THR A 53 -1.95 19.02 -11.70
N VAL A 54 -2.59 18.10 -11.00
CA VAL A 54 -1.96 16.89 -10.49
C VAL A 54 -2.70 15.66 -10.97
N THR A 55 -2.02 14.54 -11.03
CA THR A 55 -2.62 13.24 -11.23
C THR A 55 -2.67 12.51 -9.89
N VAL A 56 -3.86 12.12 -9.46
CA VAL A 56 -4.11 11.35 -8.25
C VAL A 56 -4.42 9.92 -8.65
N ILE A 57 -3.77 8.97 -8.00
CA ILE A 57 -3.95 7.54 -8.22
C ILE A 57 -4.46 6.93 -6.93
N SER A 58 -5.64 6.33 -6.97
CA SER A 58 -6.31 5.75 -5.80
C SER A 58 -6.74 4.31 -6.05
N GLY A 59 -7.12 3.61 -4.98
CA GLY A 59 -7.52 2.20 -5.02
C GLY A 59 -6.39 1.21 -4.77
N PHE A 60 -5.27 1.67 -4.22
CA PHE A 60 -4.19 0.80 -3.79
C PHE A 60 -4.59 -0.04 -2.56
N GLN A 61 -4.20 -1.30 -2.56
CA GLN A 61 -4.37 -2.20 -1.42
C GLN A 61 -3.06 -2.91 -1.13
N ALA A 62 -2.05 -2.09 -0.82
CA ALA A 62 -0.69 -2.51 -0.54
C ALA A 62 -0.18 -1.82 0.72
N LYS A 63 0.95 -2.31 1.24
CA LYS A 63 1.61 -1.70 2.40
C LYS A 63 2.17 -0.32 2.05
N PRO A 64 2.28 0.60 3.03
CA PRO A 64 2.85 1.92 2.79
C PRO A 64 4.28 1.87 2.22
N GLU A 65 5.05 0.84 2.56
CA GLU A 65 6.39 0.58 2.02
C GLU A 65 6.36 0.35 0.50
N THR A 66 5.51 -0.57 0.03
CA THR A 66 5.29 -0.85 -1.39
C THR A 66 4.81 0.40 -2.13
N LEU A 67 3.92 1.18 -1.51
CA LEU A 67 3.42 2.42 -2.09
C LEU A 67 4.50 3.50 -2.19
N ALA A 68 5.37 3.62 -1.19
CA ALA A 68 6.50 4.55 -1.23
C ALA A 68 7.46 4.22 -2.39
N ASP A 69 7.70 2.94 -2.67
CA ASP A 69 8.52 2.52 -3.81
C ASP A 69 7.83 2.75 -5.15
N LEU A 70 6.52 2.52 -5.24
CA LEU A 70 5.73 2.90 -6.43
C LEU A 70 5.78 4.40 -6.69
N VAL A 71 5.67 5.24 -5.65
CA VAL A 71 5.80 6.71 -5.79
C VAL A 71 7.17 7.06 -6.37
N LYS A 72 8.26 6.44 -5.88
CA LYS A 72 9.60 6.66 -6.40
C LYS A 72 9.73 6.24 -7.87
N GLN A 73 9.15 5.11 -8.25
CA GLN A 73 9.18 4.66 -9.65
C GLN A 73 8.40 5.62 -10.56
N LEU A 74 7.18 5.98 -10.16
CA LEU A 74 6.30 6.86 -10.94
C LEU A 74 6.89 8.26 -11.12
N LYS A 75 7.45 8.85 -10.05
CA LYS A 75 8.06 10.19 -10.10
C LYS A 75 9.30 10.21 -11.00
N THR A 76 10.15 9.17 -10.93
CA THR A 76 11.33 9.02 -11.80
C THR A 76 10.93 8.91 -13.26
N GLN A 77 9.91 8.10 -13.56
CA GLN A 77 9.44 7.92 -14.92
C GLN A 77 8.76 9.16 -15.48
N CYS A 78 8.05 9.94 -14.65
CA CYS A 78 7.39 11.17 -15.07
C CYS A 78 8.33 12.38 -15.07
N GLY A 79 9.48 12.33 -14.39
CA GLY A 79 10.37 13.46 -14.21
C GLY A 79 9.76 14.59 -13.37
N THR A 80 8.78 14.27 -12.53
CA THR A 80 8.02 15.25 -11.73
C THR A 80 8.05 14.90 -10.25
N GLY A 81 7.61 15.84 -9.40
CA GLY A 81 7.41 15.56 -7.98
C GLY A 81 6.19 14.67 -7.75
N GLY A 82 6.21 13.90 -6.65
CA GLY A 82 5.06 13.12 -6.22
C GLY A 82 5.11 12.79 -4.72
N THR A 83 3.95 12.53 -4.13
CA THR A 83 3.80 12.19 -2.70
C THR A 83 2.80 11.05 -2.53
N LEU A 84 3.01 10.26 -1.47
CA LEU A 84 1.99 9.35 -0.96
C LEU A 84 1.15 10.11 0.07
N LYS A 85 -0.18 10.04 -0.04
CA LYS A 85 -1.11 10.64 0.91
C LYS A 85 -2.34 9.75 1.03
N ASP A 86 -2.70 9.33 2.23
CA ASP A 86 -3.92 8.56 2.49
C ASP A 86 -4.08 7.28 1.62
N ASN A 87 -2.98 6.56 1.37
CA ASN A 87 -2.91 5.42 0.41
C ASN A 87 -3.23 5.79 -1.05
N GLU A 88 -3.15 7.08 -1.40
CA GLU A 88 -3.22 7.60 -2.76
C GLU A 88 -1.88 8.19 -3.17
N ILE A 89 -1.50 7.99 -4.43
CA ILE A 89 -0.29 8.57 -4.99
C ILE A 89 -0.67 9.82 -5.76
N GLU A 90 -0.10 10.95 -5.38
CA GLU A 90 -0.25 12.20 -6.12
C GLU A 90 1.03 12.50 -6.90
N ILE A 91 0.91 12.70 -8.20
CA ILE A 91 2.00 13.07 -9.12
C ILE A 91 1.70 14.45 -9.71
N GLN A 92 2.68 15.35 -9.72
CA GLN A 92 2.52 16.66 -10.33
C GLN A 92 2.43 16.56 -11.85
N GLY A 93 1.54 17.34 -12.47
CA GLY A 93 1.30 17.33 -13.91
C GLY A 93 0.15 16.43 -14.34
N GLU A 94 -0.15 16.48 -15.64
CA GLU A 94 -1.18 15.66 -16.27
C GLU A 94 -0.52 14.49 -17.01
N HIS A 95 -0.19 13.43 -16.26
CA HIS A 95 0.50 12.25 -16.79
C HIS A 95 -0.40 11.01 -16.80
N LYS A 96 -1.72 11.20 -16.86
CA LYS A 96 -2.74 10.14 -16.78
C LYS A 96 -2.41 8.93 -17.66
N GLN A 97 -2.17 9.17 -18.95
CA GLN A 97 -1.90 8.11 -19.93
C GLN A 97 -0.61 7.35 -19.61
N LYS A 98 0.50 8.09 -19.41
CA LYS A 98 1.80 7.51 -19.08
C LYS A 98 1.77 6.70 -17.77
N ILE A 99 1.07 7.21 -16.76
CA ILE A 99 0.90 6.52 -15.47
C ILE A 99 0.11 5.22 -15.64
N VAL A 100 -0.98 5.23 -16.41
CA VAL A 100 -1.76 4.01 -16.70
C VAL A 100 -0.91 2.97 -17.42
N GLU A 101 -0.11 3.38 -18.40
CA GLU A 101 0.81 2.47 -19.10
C GLU A 101 1.84 1.85 -18.15
N ILE A 102 2.46 2.65 -17.28
CA ILE A 102 3.44 2.15 -16.30
C ILE A 102 2.77 1.18 -15.32
N LEU A 103 1.60 1.54 -14.78
CA LEU A 103 0.86 0.68 -13.86
C LEU A 103 0.43 -0.63 -14.53
N THR A 104 -0.01 -0.57 -15.79
CA THR A 104 -0.37 -1.76 -16.57
C THR A 104 0.84 -2.66 -16.82
N LYS A 105 2.02 -2.07 -17.12
CA LYS A 105 3.29 -2.83 -17.27
C LYS A 105 3.73 -3.50 -15.96
N LEU A 106 3.43 -2.86 -14.83
CA LEU A 106 3.66 -3.42 -13.48
C LEU A 106 2.60 -4.47 -13.07
N GLY A 107 1.60 -4.72 -13.93
CA GLY A 107 0.56 -5.71 -13.70
C GLY A 107 -0.68 -5.20 -12.97
N TYR A 108 -0.79 -3.90 -12.72
CA TYR A 108 -1.99 -3.29 -12.11
C TYR A 108 -3.09 -3.05 -13.14
N LYS A 109 -4.36 -3.22 -12.73
CA LYS A 109 -5.50 -2.80 -13.54
C LYS A 109 -5.79 -1.33 -13.29
N ALA A 110 -5.12 -0.45 -14.02
CA ALA A 110 -5.33 0.99 -13.91
C ALA A 110 -6.31 1.51 -14.98
N LYS A 111 -7.25 2.36 -14.58
CA LYS A 111 -8.16 3.07 -15.49
C LYS A 111 -8.13 4.57 -15.24
N ILE A 112 -8.26 5.35 -16.31
CA ILE A 112 -8.44 6.81 -16.18
C ILE A 112 -9.84 7.07 -15.62
N SER A 113 -9.93 7.92 -14.60
CA SER A 113 -11.15 8.33 -13.92
C SER A 113 -11.28 9.85 -13.96
N GLY A 114 -12.49 10.36 -14.18
CA GLY A 114 -12.77 11.79 -14.30
C GLY A 114 -12.70 12.26 -15.76
N GLY A 115 -13.82 12.83 -16.21
CA GLY A 115 -13.95 13.64 -17.43
C GLY A 115 -13.92 15.12 -17.08
#